data_AF-A0A3M1A7L5-F1
#
_entry.id   AF-A0A3M1A7L5-F1
#
_cell.length_a   1.000
_cell.length_b   1.000
_cell.length_c   1.000
_cell.angle_alpha   90.00
_cell.angle_beta   90.00
_cell.angle_gamma   90.00
#
_symmetry.space_group_name_H-M   'P 1'
#
loop_
_entity.id
_entity.type
_entity.pdbx_description
1 polymer ?
#
loop_
_entity_poly.entity_id
_entity_poly.type
_entity_poly.pdbx_seq_one_letter_code
_entity_poly.pdbx_strand_id
1 'polypeptide(L)'
;LYTYPSDLGEQILLKDILNHPFIRQNFEKIKTGDLLKWKTRVVQVAAVLDSLKKIASNNRDQLDYLEFVVDQSRWYVQKLETAALVNRFHQELFEQKNDMVNRLIGSCSSVVDSLNNLMEKLQLLWLRNYRQEGLPLLLELYGDQIDYWQEKIEQIQAGNFVMNPQLESQWIYHPDVITDEKAQSVTHAYFRKTFDVPPGFKKVYLQAIADSYLKIYLNGGFLDEVIDARTLSLAVESQRVKMWEVTSLIKPGKNVLAVEARNYYPGQAAGLNIYCEIEYELGRTLKIVSDAYWKTSVKEEPDWQKLGFFDVQWLNAVPRERDLVITAPNFRTGRKSRIEW
;
A
#
# COMPACT_ATOMS: atom_id res chain seq x y z
N LEU A 1 37.33 1.32 6.57
CA LEU A 1 36.26 1.25 7.60
C LEU A 1 34.97 1.88 7.11
N TYR A 2 34.98 3.15 6.66
CA TYR A 2 33.81 3.83 6.08
C TYR A 2 33.26 3.23 4.78
N THR A 3 34.08 2.52 4.00
CA THR A 3 33.67 1.90 2.74
C THR A 3 32.61 0.81 2.96
N TYR A 4 32.73 -0.01 4.00
CA TYR A 4 31.80 -1.14 4.19
C TYR A 4 30.36 -0.71 4.54
N PRO A 5 30.12 0.25 5.44
CA PRO A 5 28.78 0.79 5.69
C PRO A 5 28.24 1.62 4.51
N SER A 6 29.08 2.39 3.82
CA SER A 6 28.67 3.15 2.62
C SER A 6 28.18 2.20 1.53
N ASP A 7 28.96 1.15 1.25
CA ASP A 7 28.61 0.14 0.25
C ASP A 7 27.32 -0.61 0.61
N LEU A 8 27.04 -0.83 1.90
CA LEU A 8 25.80 -1.45 2.35
C LEU A 8 24.59 -0.53 2.11
N GLY A 9 24.72 0.76 2.42
CA GLY A 9 23.69 1.78 2.18
C GLY A 9 23.43 2.07 0.70
N GLU A 10 24.44 1.92 -0.16
CA GLU A 10 24.28 2.00 -1.62
C GLU A 10 23.53 0.79 -2.21
N GLN A 11 23.53 -0.34 -1.49
CA GLN A 11 22.97 -1.61 -1.97
C GLN A 11 21.52 -1.87 -1.52
N ILE A 12 21.10 -1.32 -0.38
CA ILE A 12 19.75 -1.52 0.18
C ILE A 12 19.13 -0.15 0.46
N LEU A 13 18.16 0.25 -0.35
CA LEU A 13 17.48 1.54 -0.17
C LEU A 13 16.27 1.35 0.77
N LEU A 14 15.91 2.42 1.49
CA LEU A 14 14.75 2.41 2.38
C LEU A 14 13.46 2.00 1.66
N LYS A 15 13.28 2.43 0.40
CA LYS A 15 12.14 2.01 -0.42
C LYS A 15 12.06 0.50 -0.63
N ASP A 16 13.19 -0.19 -0.79
CA ASP A 16 13.23 -1.64 -1.02
C ASP A 16 12.79 -2.39 0.25
N ILE A 17 13.20 -1.87 1.41
CA ILE A 17 12.81 -2.37 2.73
C ILE A 17 11.31 -2.21 2.95
N LEU A 18 10.77 -1.06 2.56
CA LEU A 18 9.38 -0.72 2.81
C LEU A 18 8.42 -1.26 1.76
N ASN A 19 8.87 -1.66 0.57
CA ASN A 19 7.95 -2.16 -0.45
C ASN A 19 7.30 -3.49 -0.03
N HIS A 20 6.07 -3.75 -0.44
CA HIS A 20 5.36 -4.96 -0.06
C HIS A 20 6.11 -6.25 -0.50
N PRO A 21 6.28 -7.25 0.40
CA PRO A 21 7.15 -8.42 0.15
C PRO A 21 6.71 -9.30 -1.02
N PHE A 22 5.41 -9.34 -1.32
CA PHE A 22 4.83 -10.21 -2.36
C PHE A 22 4.42 -9.49 -3.65
N ILE A 23 4.87 -8.26 -3.89
CA ILE A 23 4.73 -7.66 -5.22
C ILE A 23 5.71 -8.37 -6.15
N ARG A 24 5.20 -8.86 -7.29
CA ARG A 24 5.96 -9.69 -8.25
C ARG A 24 7.32 -9.09 -8.63
N GLN A 25 7.34 -7.77 -8.86
CA GLN A 25 8.53 -7.03 -9.26
C GLN A 25 9.64 -7.03 -8.18
N ASN A 26 9.33 -7.25 -6.90
CA ASN A 26 10.30 -7.16 -5.82
C ASN A 26 11.16 -8.41 -5.67
N PHE A 27 10.60 -9.61 -5.90
CA PHE A 27 11.35 -10.87 -5.70
C PHE A 27 11.93 -11.44 -7.00
N GLU A 28 11.38 -11.13 -8.18
CA GLU A 28 11.97 -11.56 -9.46
C GLU A 28 13.25 -10.76 -9.84
N LYS A 29 13.42 -9.54 -9.30
CA LYS A 29 14.58 -8.69 -9.57
C LYS A 29 15.82 -9.06 -8.75
N ILE A 30 15.67 -9.81 -7.66
CA ILE A 30 16.78 -10.13 -6.76
C ILE A 30 17.49 -11.38 -7.26
N LYS A 31 18.69 -11.22 -7.82
CA LYS A 31 19.54 -12.35 -8.21
C LYS A 31 20.05 -13.03 -6.95
N THR A 32 20.05 -14.37 -6.92
CA THR A 32 20.59 -15.18 -5.81
C THR A 32 22.01 -14.76 -5.41
N GLY A 33 22.82 -14.33 -6.37
CA GLY A 33 24.18 -13.82 -6.13
C GLY A 33 24.23 -12.50 -5.35
N ASP A 34 23.23 -11.63 -5.48
CA ASP A 34 23.18 -10.35 -4.78
C ASP A 34 22.76 -10.53 -3.32
N LEU A 35 21.79 -11.42 -3.06
CA LEU A 35 21.40 -11.80 -1.69
C LEU A 35 22.56 -12.39 -0.89
N LEU A 36 23.37 -13.26 -1.52
CA LEU A 36 24.55 -13.84 -0.87
C LEU A 36 25.59 -12.76 -0.53
N LYS A 37 25.85 -11.83 -1.47
CA LYS A 37 26.75 -10.70 -1.22
C LYS A 37 26.27 -9.84 -0.05
N TRP A 38 24.97 -9.52 0.00
CA TRP A 38 24.39 -8.75 1.10
C TRP A 38 24.56 -9.47 2.45
N LYS A 39 24.25 -10.76 2.50
CA LYS A 39 24.43 -11.57 3.72
C LYS A 39 25.86 -11.55 4.22
N THR A 40 26.83 -11.76 3.32
CA THR A 40 28.25 -11.67 3.67
C THR A 40 28.65 -10.27 4.14
N ARG A 41 28.20 -9.21 3.44
CA ARG A 41 28.53 -7.82 3.79
C ARG A 41 27.96 -7.43 5.15
N VAL A 42 26.72 -7.81 5.46
CA VAL A 42 26.08 -7.56 6.77
C VAL A 42 26.88 -8.18 7.91
N VAL A 43 27.37 -9.42 7.75
CA VAL A 43 28.23 -10.08 8.75
C VAL A 43 29.56 -9.33 8.94
N GLN A 44 30.18 -8.90 7.84
CA GLN A 44 31.44 -8.13 7.88
C GLN A 44 31.26 -6.78 8.60
N VAL A 45 30.20 -6.03 8.26
CA VAL A 45 29.91 -4.73 8.90
C VAL A 45 29.62 -4.91 10.38
N ALA A 46 28.88 -5.95 10.77
CA ALA A 46 28.63 -6.26 12.17
C ALA A 46 29.92 -6.51 12.96
N ALA A 47 30.84 -7.34 12.44
CA ALA A 47 32.11 -7.64 13.11
C ALA A 47 33.01 -6.40 13.25
N VAL A 48 33.00 -5.52 12.23
CA VAL A 48 33.68 -4.23 12.31
C VAL A 48 33.07 -3.35 13.39
N LEU A 49 31.73 -3.28 13.45
CA LEU A 49 31.02 -2.48 14.45
C LEU A 49 31.28 -2.97 15.88
N ASP A 50 31.30 -4.28 16.11
CA ASP A 50 31.64 -4.88 17.41
C ASP A 50 33.06 -4.51 17.85
N SER A 51 33.99 -4.46 16.90
CA SER A 51 35.36 -4.04 17.17
C SER A 51 35.44 -2.55 17.51
N LEU A 52 34.71 -1.71 16.76
CA LEU A 52 34.63 -0.26 17.01
C LEU A 52 34.01 0.05 18.37
N LYS A 53 32.93 -0.63 18.76
CA LYS A 53 32.27 -0.44 20.07
C LYS A 53 33.22 -0.69 21.25
N LYS A 54 34.25 -1.52 21.10
CA LYS A 54 35.24 -1.82 22.14
C LYS A 54 36.29 -0.73 22.30
N ILE A 55 36.63 -0.02 21.23
CA ILE A 55 37.75 0.95 21.20
C ILE A 55 37.30 2.41 21.13
N ALA A 56 36.06 2.68 20.72
CA ALA A 56 35.55 4.03 20.57
C ALA A 56 35.40 4.73 21.93
N SER A 57 36.15 5.81 22.11
CA SER A 57 36.07 6.69 23.28
C SER A 57 35.13 7.88 23.08
N ASN A 58 34.99 8.37 21.84
CA ASN A 58 34.13 9.48 21.46
C ASN A 58 33.00 8.99 20.55
N ASN A 59 31.83 9.65 20.61
CA ASN A 59 30.67 9.37 19.75
C ASN A 59 30.22 7.89 19.78
N ARG A 60 30.45 7.20 20.89
CA ARG A 60 30.14 5.77 21.02
C ARG A 60 28.65 5.47 20.85
N ASP A 61 27.81 6.38 21.32
CA ASP A 61 26.36 6.38 21.16
C ASP A 61 25.92 6.42 19.68
N GLN A 62 26.73 7.03 18.80
CA GLN A 62 26.45 7.07 17.36
C GLN A 62 26.57 5.69 16.70
N LEU A 63 27.33 4.76 17.31
CA LEU A 63 27.45 3.38 16.85
C LEU A 63 26.14 2.59 16.98
N ASP A 64 25.21 3.03 17.83
CA ASP A 64 23.90 2.37 17.98
C ASP A 64 23.02 2.55 16.72
N TYR A 65 23.16 3.69 16.01
CA TYR A 65 22.50 3.92 14.73
C TYR A 65 23.06 3.04 13.62
N LEU A 66 24.38 2.85 13.60
CA LEU A 66 25.02 1.92 12.67
C LEU A 66 24.61 0.47 12.97
N GLU A 67 24.44 0.12 14.24
CA GLU A 67 23.94 -1.19 14.62
C GLU A 67 22.50 -1.39 14.16
N PHE A 68 21.66 -0.37 14.30
CA PHE A 68 20.30 -0.42 13.76
C PHE A 68 20.29 -0.67 12.25
N VAL A 69 21.17 -0.01 11.48
CA VAL A 69 21.29 -0.26 10.03
C VAL A 69 21.71 -1.70 9.74
N VAL A 70 22.62 -2.27 10.53
CA VAL A 70 23.02 -3.69 10.41
C VAL A 70 21.83 -4.60 10.71
N ASP A 71 21.11 -4.37 11.80
CA ASP A 71 19.97 -5.20 12.21
C ASP A 71 18.82 -5.10 11.20
N GLN A 72 18.53 -3.91 10.68
CA GLN A 72 17.56 -3.68 9.61
C GLN A 72 17.98 -4.40 8.32
N SER A 73 19.26 -4.40 7.99
CA SER A 73 19.78 -5.13 6.81
C SER A 73 19.66 -6.65 6.98
N ARG A 74 19.91 -7.18 8.20
CA ARG A 74 19.65 -8.60 8.53
C ARG A 74 18.18 -8.96 8.33
N TRP A 75 17.29 -8.12 8.85
CA TRP A 75 15.85 -8.31 8.69
C TRP A 75 15.43 -8.25 7.23
N TYR A 76 15.97 -7.32 6.44
CA TYR A 76 15.67 -7.24 5.02
C TYR A 76 16.11 -8.50 4.27
N VAL A 77 17.30 -9.04 4.55
CA VAL A 77 17.74 -10.33 4.00
C VAL A 77 16.77 -11.45 4.38
N GLN A 78 16.34 -11.50 5.65
CA GLN A 78 15.37 -12.49 6.13
C GLN A 78 14.03 -12.36 5.40
N LYS A 79 13.48 -11.14 5.27
CA LYS A 79 12.25 -10.81 4.53
C LYS A 79 12.29 -11.40 3.12
N LEU A 80 13.40 -11.23 2.41
CA LEU A 80 13.59 -11.71 1.04
C LEU A 80 13.72 -13.24 0.96
N GLU A 81 14.52 -13.85 1.84
CA GLU A 81 14.67 -15.30 1.93
C GLU A 81 13.31 -15.97 2.21
N THR A 82 12.54 -15.41 3.14
CA THR A 82 11.20 -15.89 3.48
C THR A 82 10.21 -15.69 2.33
N ALA A 83 10.20 -14.52 1.67
CA ALA A 83 9.30 -14.29 0.53
C ALA A 83 9.58 -15.28 -0.62
N ALA A 84 10.86 -15.54 -0.91
CA ALA A 84 11.27 -16.54 -1.89
C ALA A 84 10.88 -17.97 -1.49
N LEU A 85 10.92 -18.30 -0.20
CA LEU A 85 10.44 -19.59 0.31
C LEU A 85 8.93 -19.75 0.08
N VAL A 86 8.11 -18.73 0.42
CA VAL A 86 6.66 -18.74 0.19
C VAL A 86 6.34 -18.88 -1.30
N ASN A 87 7.07 -18.16 -2.17
CA ASN A 87 6.85 -18.22 -3.61
C ASN A 87 7.16 -19.60 -4.21
N ARG A 88 8.26 -20.24 -3.80
CA ARG A 88 8.58 -21.61 -4.24
C ARG A 88 7.51 -22.60 -3.78
N PHE A 89 7.04 -22.47 -2.54
CA PHE A 89 5.96 -23.31 -2.04
C PHE A 89 4.67 -23.20 -2.86
N HIS A 90 4.32 -21.99 -3.32
CA HIS A 90 3.14 -21.80 -4.17
C HIS A 90 3.24 -22.53 -5.52
N GLN A 91 4.45 -22.65 -6.10
CA GLN A 91 4.66 -23.26 -7.42
C GLN A 91 4.67 -24.80 -7.38
N GLU A 92 5.01 -25.41 -6.24
CA GLU A 92 5.19 -26.84 -6.11
C GLU A 92 3.96 -27.46 -5.38
N LEU A 93 3.25 -28.39 -6.05
CA LEU A 93 2.09 -29.11 -5.50
C LEU A 93 2.53 -30.14 -4.45
N PHE A 94 3.01 -29.70 -3.29
CA PHE A 94 3.58 -30.59 -2.28
C PHE A 94 2.53 -31.52 -1.65
N GLU A 95 2.84 -32.83 -1.66
CA GLU A 95 2.06 -33.91 -1.05
C GLU A 95 2.18 -33.95 0.49
N GLN A 96 3.24 -33.35 1.07
CA GLN A 96 3.48 -33.27 2.53
C GLN A 96 3.10 -31.89 3.10
N LYS A 97 1.80 -31.57 3.07
CA LYS A 97 1.31 -30.20 3.31
C LYS A 97 1.58 -29.66 4.72
N ASN A 98 1.41 -30.46 5.78
CA ASN A 98 1.33 -29.90 7.14
C ASN A 98 2.68 -29.44 7.72
N ASP A 99 3.73 -30.26 7.65
CA ASP A 99 5.05 -29.91 8.21
C ASP A 99 5.73 -28.77 7.44
N MET A 100 5.47 -28.68 6.14
CA MET A 100 5.99 -27.60 5.31
C MET A 100 5.23 -26.29 5.55
N VAL A 101 3.91 -26.35 5.68
CA VAL A 101 3.07 -25.20 6.07
C VAL A 101 3.48 -24.67 7.45
N ASN A 102 3.71 -25.53 8.43
CA ASN A 102 4.17 -25.11 9.77
C ASN A 102 5.53 -24.41 9.72
N ARG A 103 6.48 -24.94 8.93
CA ARG A 103 7.79 -24.29 8.70
C ARG A 103 7.65 -22.93 8.01
N LEU A 104 6.72 -22.81 7.06
CA LEU A 104 6.47 -21.57 6.34
C LEU A 104 5.89 -20.51 7.27
N ILE A 105 4.86 -20.87 8.04
CA ILE A 105 4.25 -20.02 9.07
C ILE A 105 5.32 -19.58 10.06
N GLY A 106 6.13 -20.51 10.59
CA GLY A 106 7.21 -20.18 11.53
C GLY A 106 8.24 -19.22 10.94
N SER A 107 8.55 -19.34 9.65
CA SER A 107 9.45 -18.41 8.96
C SER A 107 8.84 -17.01 8.84
N CYS A 108 7.57 -16.91 8.44
CA CYS A 108 6.85 -15.63 8.38
C CYS A 108 6.73 -14.99 9.78
N SER A 109 6.39 -15.77 10.82
CA SER A 109 6.32 -15.30 12.20
C SER A 109 7.66 -14.76 12.68
N SER A 110 8.76 -15.43 12.36
CA SER A 110 10.10 -14.96 12.72
C SER A 110 10.47 -13.62 12.07
N VAL A 111 9.98 -13.34 10.84
CA VAL A 111 10.14 -12.03 10.19
C VAL A 111 9.36 -10.95 10.95
N VAL A 112 8.13 -11.25 11.39
CA VAL A 112 7.29 -10.35 12.20
C VAL A 112 7.96 -10.05 13.55
N ASP A 113 8.39 -11.08 14.28
CA ASP A 113 9.03 -10.92 15.59
C ASP A 113 10.30 -10.07 15.51
N SER A 114 11.14 -10.32 14.50
CA SER A 114 12.36 -9.57 14.27
C SER A 114 12.08 -8.11 13.91
N LEU A 115 10.99 -7.84 13.19
CA LEU A 115 10.58 -6.48 12.85
C LEU A 115 10.05 -5.71 14.06
N ASN A 116 9.29 -6.36 14.93
CA ASN A 116 8.82 -5.75 16.18
C ASN A 116 10.00 -5.27 17.03
N ASN A 117 11.02 -6.12 17.21
CA ASN A 117 12.25 -5.74 17.93
C ASN A 117 12.97 -4.56 17.27
N LEU A 118 13.01 -4.51 15.93
CA LEU A 118 13.56 -3.38 15.19
C LEU A 118 12.77 -2.10 15.41
N MET A 119 11.43 -2.17 15.41
CA MET A 119 10.58 -1.01 15.67
C MET A 119 10.77 -0.45 17.08
N GLU A 120 10.92 -1.31 18.10
CA GLU A 120 11.26 -0.86 19.45
C GLU A 120 12.61 -0.13 19.49
N LYS A 121 13.63 -0.70 18.85
CA LYS A 121 14.95 -0.07 18.74
C LYS A 121 14.90 1.26 17.98
N LEU A 122 14.16 1.33 16.88
CA LEU A 122 13.96 2.55 16.10
C LEU A 122 13.34 3.66 16.94
N GLN A 123 12.31 3.35 17.73
CA GLN A 123 11.66 4.31 18.61
C GLN A 123 12.63 4.89 19.63
N LEU A 124 13.40 4.04 20.31
CA LEU A 124 14.40 4.46 21.29
C LEU A 124 15.49 5.35 20.66
N LEU A 125 16.00 4.96 19.48
CA LEU A 125 17.03 5.72 18.78
C LEU A 125 16.52 7.03 18.21
N TRP A 126 15.27 7.07 17.76
CA TRP A 126 14.62 8.29 17.29
C TRP A 126 14.47 9.29 18.45
N LEU A 127 13.84 8.87 19.55
CA LEU A 127 13.54 9.75 20.69
C LEU A 127 14.78 10.21 21.46
N ARG A 128 15.94 9.59 21.21
CA ARG A 128 17.22 10.07 21.73
C ARG A 128 17.58 11.46 21.22
N ASN A 129 17.28 11.76 19.95
CA ASN A 129 17.75 12.97 19.25
C ASN A 129 16.65 13.74 18.49
N TYR A 130 15.47 13.15 18.32
CA TYR A 130 14.35 13.71 17.57
C TYR A 130 13.09 13.78 18.42
N ARG A 131 12.12 14.59 17.98
CA ARG A 131 10.85 14.75 18.70
C ARG A 131 9.85 13.65 18.35
N GLN A 132 8.83 13.47 19.18
CA GLN A 132 7.77 12.49 18.95
C GLN A 132 7.04 12.71 17.61
N GLU A 133 6.95 13.95 17.14
CA GLU A 133 6.31 14.30 15.87
C GLU A 133 7.05 13.65 14.69
N GLY A 134 6.30 12.96 13.82
CA GLY A 134 6.83 12.23 12.66
C GLY A 134 7.18 10.77 12.95
N LEU A 135 7.50 10.40 14.19
CA LEU A 135 7.74 9.01 14.56
C LEU A 135 6.55 8.09 14.26
N PRO A 136 5.28 8.45 14.59
CA PRO A 136 4.13 7.59 14.27
C PRO A 136 4.01 7.26 12.78
N LEU A 137 4.27 8.23 11.90
CA LEU A 137 4.21 8.03 10.45
C LEU A 137 5.30 7.08 9.96
N LEU A 138 6.49 7.17 10.54
CA LEU A 138 7.57 6.24 10.22
C LEU A 138 7.21 4.83 10.72
N LEU A 139 6.68 4.71 11.94
CA LEU A 139 6.26 3.41 12.50
C LEU A 139 5.11 2.78 11.72
N GLU A 140 4.18 3.57 11.15
CA GLU A 140 3.11 3.08 10.26
C GLU A 140 3.71 2.31 9.07
N LEU A 141 4.81 2.79 8.48
CA LEU A 141 5.46 2.12 7.34
C LEU A 141 6.07 0.75 7.72
N TYR A 142 6.55 0.60 8.95
CA TYR A 142 7.02 -0.68 9.47
C TYR A 142 5.83 -1.56 9.91
N GLY A 143 4.78 -0.96 10.48
CA GLY A 143 3.53 -1.63 10.82
C GLY A 143 2.88 -2.27 9.60
N ASP A 144 2.84 -1.59 8.46
CA ASP A 144 2.37 -2.14 7.19
C ASP A 144 3.10 -3.43 6.81
N GLN A 145 4.43 -3.52 7.05
CA GLN A 145 5.17 -4.75 6.79
C GLN A 145 4.72 -5.89 7.71
N ILE A 146 4.49 -5.60 8.99
CA ILE A 146 3.96 -6.58 9.95
C ILE A 146 2.62 -7.11 9.44
N ASP A 147 1.71 -6.22 9.07
CA ASP A 147 0.39 -6.57 8.56
C ASP A 147 0.48 -7.45 7.31
N TYR A 148 1.36 -7.12 6.35
CA TYR A 148 1.54 -7.95 5.14
C TYR A 148 1.97 -9.39 5.46
N TRP A 149 2.84 -9.58 6.46
CA TRP A 149 3.28 -10.90 6.89
C TRP A 149 2.22 -11.64 7.69
N GLN A 150 1.48 -10.94 8.55
CA GLN A 150 0.35 -11.51 9.31
C GLN A 150 -0.78 -11.95 8.37
N GLU A 151 -1.15 -11.11 7.40
CA GLU A 151 -2.10 -11.46 6.35
C GLU A 151 -1.66 -12.69 5.57
N LYS A 152 -0.36 -12.79 5.24
CA LYS A 152 0.17 -13.97 4.56
C LYS A 152 0.09 -15.22 5.44
N ILE A 153 0.36 -15.11 6.74
CA ILE A 153 0.20 -16.23 7.69
C ILE A 153 -1.26 -16.69 7.71
N GLU A 154 -2.22 -15.77 7.84
CA GLU A 154 -3.66 -16.10 7.80
C GLU A 154 -4.04 -16.81 6.50
N GLN A 155 -3.55 -16.32 5.35
CA GLN A 155 -3.79 -16.94 4.04
C GLN A 155 -3.23 -18.36 3.97
N ILE A 156 -1.98 -18.56 4.40
CA ILE A 156 -1.32 -19.88 4.43
C ILE A 156 -2.10 -20.85 5.33
N GLN A 157 -2.54 -20.40 6.51
CA GLN A 157 -3.35 -21.20 7.43
C GLN A 157 -4.70 -21.59 6.82
N ALA A 158 -5.31 -20.70 6.04
CA ALA A 158 -6.54 -20.97 5.29
C ALA A 158 -6.32 -21.83 4.02
N GLY A 159 -5.08 -22.22 3.72
CA GLY A 159 -4.73 -22.96 2.50
C GLY A 159 -4.78 -22.12 1.22
N ASN A 160 -4.82 -20.79 1.34
CA ASN A 160 -4.75 -19.85 0.22
C ASN A 160 -3.30 -19.40 0.00
N PHE A 161 -2.72 -19.81 -1.13
CA PHE A 161 -1.34 -19.50 -1.49
C PHE A 161 -1.22 -18.44 -2.60
N VAL A 162 -2.33 -17.85 -3.04
CA VAL A 162 -2.34 -16.90 -4.16
C VAL A 162 -1.48 -15.66 -3.85
N MET A 163 -0.73 -15.23 -4.87
CA MET A 163 0.20 -14.10 -4.81
C MET A 163 -0.27 -12.96 -5.72
N ASN A 164 -1.15 -12.11 -5.19
CA ASN A 164 -1.35 -10.80 -5.78
C ASN A 164 -1.84 -9.80 -4.72
N PRO A 165 -0.96 -8.95 -4.18
CA PRO A 165 -1.37 -7.91 -3.24
C PRO A 165 -1.88 -6.65 -3.94
N GLN A 166 -1.91 -6.60 -5.28
CA GLN A 166 -2.28 -5.38 -6.00
C GLN A 166 -3.76 -5.06 -5.86
N LEU A 167 -4.04 -3.77 -5.80
CA LEU A 167 -5.38 -3.22 -5.81
C LEU A 167 -6.10 -3.57 -7.12
N GLU A 168 -7.31 -4.12 -7.01
CA GLU A 168 -8.11 -4.60 -8.15
C GLU A 168 -8.79 -3.46 -8.93
N SER A 169 -9.04 -2.32 -8.28
CA SER A 169 -9.71 -1.18 -8.90
C SER A 169 -8.84 -0.47 -9.93
N GLN A 170 -9.47 -0.01 -11.01
CA GLN A 170 -8.79 0.63 -12.13
C GLN A 170 -8.76 2.14 -11.95
N TRP A 171 -7.70 2.80 -12.43
CA TRP A 171 -7.75 4.25 -12.65
C TRP A 171 -8.69 4.53 -13.83
N ILE A 172 -9.67 5.42 -13.62
CA ILE A 172 -10.65 5.78 -14.65
C ILE A 172 -10.63 7.29 -14.94
N TYR A 173 -10.89 7.62 -16.20
CA TYR A 173 -10.84 8.98 -16.73
C TYR A 173 -12.03 9.23 -17.67
N HIS A 174 -12.23 10.50 -18.06
CA HIS A 174 -13.12 10.84 -19.17
C HIS A 174 -12.58 10.25 -20.49
N PRO A 175 -13.43 9.77 -21.42
CA PRO A 175 -12.99 9.19 -22.70
C PRO A 175 -12.15 10.15 -23.56
N ASP A 176 -12.40 11.45 -23.46
CA ASP A 176 -11.63 12.50 -24.18
C ASP A 176 -10.25 12.78 -23.55
N VAL A 177 -9.76 11.92 -22.65
CA VAL A 177 -8.39 11.98 -22.13
C VAL A 177 -7.38 11.88 -23.27
N ILE A 178 -6.54 12.91 -23.41
CA ILE A 178 -5.51 12.99 -24.44
C ILE A 178 -4.19 12.42 -23.90
N THR A 179 -3.47 11.66 -24.72
CA THR A 179 -2.18 11.02 -24.39
C THR A 179 -0.97 11.83 -24.84
N ASP A 180 -1.18 13.02 -25.40
CA ASP A 180 -0.13 13.92 -25.87
C ASP A 180 0.18 14.95 -24.78
N GLU A 181 1.42 14.93 -24.27
CA GLU A 181 1.93 15.85 -23.24
C GLU A 181 1.81 17.33 -23.64
N LYS A 182 1.67 17.62 -24.95
CA LYS A 182 1.51 18.99 -25.47
C LYS A 182 0.05 19.43 -25.61
N ALA A 183 -0.91 18.54 -25.41
CA ALA A 183 -2.34 18.83 -25.53
C ALA A 183 -3.00 18.91 -24.15
N GLN A 184 -3.97 19.81 -24.02
CA GLN A 184 -4.72 19.95 -22.78
C GLN A 184 -5.72 18.79 -22.64
N SER A 185 -5.45 17.91 -21.67
CA SER A 185 -6.37 16.82 -21.34
C SER A 185 -7.57 17.32 -20.52
N VAL A 186 -8.55 16.45 -20.27
CA VAL A 186 -9.74 16.77 -19.46
C VAL A 186 -9.33 16.95 -18.00
N THR A 187 -9.12 18.19 -17.56
CA THR A 187 -8.63 18.51 -16.19
C THR A 187 -9.73 18.57 -15.13
N HIS A 188 -11.00 18.46 -15.52
CA HIS A 188 -12.16 18.50 -14.62
C HIS A 188 -13.26 17.61 -15.19
N ALA A 189 -13.72 16.64 -14.41
CA ALA A 189 -14.79 15.74 -14.80
C ALA A 189 -15.59 15.27 -13.57
N TYR A 190 -16.83 14.89 -13.81
CA TYR A 190 -17.75 14.31 -12.86
C TYR A 190 -17.88 12.82 -13.17
N PHE A 191 -17.95 11.99 -12.12
CA PHE A 191 -18.03 10.54 -12.23
C PHE A 191 -19.13 10.03 -11.30
N ARG A 192 -19.92 9.06 -11.73
CA ARG A 192 -20.90 8.41 -10.86
C ARG A 192 -21.07 6.93 -11.16
N LYS A 193 -21.46 6.18 -10.13
CA LYS A 193 -21.88 4.78 -10.24
C LYS A 193 -23.02 4.52 -9.27
N THR A 194 -24.12 4.00 -9.81
CA THR A 194 -25.19 3.40 -9.02
C THR A 194 -24.90 1.93 -8.79
N PHE A 195 -25.19 1.42 -7.60
CA PHE A 195 -24.99 0.02 -7.25
C PHE A 195 -26.05 -0.45 -6.26
N ASP A 196 -26.36 -1.74 -6.27
CA ASP A 196 -27.34 -2.35 -5.37
C ASP A 196 -26.64 -3.11 -4.25
N VAL A 197 -27.09 -2.88 -3.01
CA VAL A 197 -26.53 -3.48 -1.80
C VAL A 197 -27.57 -4.41 -1.18
N PRO A 198 -27.35 -5.73 -1.18
CA PRO A 198 -28.20 -6.67 -0.45
C PRO A 198 -28.26 -6.32 1.06
N PRO A 199 -29.42 -6.52 1.73
CA PRO A 199 -29.53 -6.31 3.17
C PRO A 199 -28.62 -7.28 3.96
N GLY A 200 -28.31 -6.91 5.21
CA GLY A 200 -27.52 -7.76 6.13
C GLY A 200 -26.01 -7.53 6.08
N PHE A 201 -25.54 -6.41 5.50
CA PHE A 201 -24.15 -6.00 5.63
C PHE A 201 -23.85 -5.50 7.06
N LYS A 202 -22.62 -5.67 7.51
CA LYS A 202 -22.13 -5.27 8.83
C LYS A 202 -21.31 -4.01 8.80
N LYS A 203 -20.38 -3.97 7.84
CA LYS A 203 -19.38 -2.91 7.70
C LYS A 203 -19.21 -2.57 6.24
N VAL A 204 -19.02 -1.29 5.94
CA VAL A 204 -18.70 -0.82 4.61
C VAL A 204 -17.52 0.13 4.69
N TYR A 205 -16.48 -0.19 3.95
CA TYR A 205 -15.29 0.63 3.86
C TYR A 205 -15.14 1.15 2.44
N LEU A 206 -14.88 2.45 2.31
CA LEU A 206 -14.61 3.12 1.06
C LEU A 206 -13.20 3.67 1.11
N GLN A 207 -12.46 3.52 0.03
CA GLN A 207 -11.16 4.13 -0.16
C GLN A 207 -11.11 4.85 -1.51
N ALA A 208 -10.39 5.96 -1.53
CA ALA A 208 -10.19 6.77 -2.73
C ALA A 208 -8.74 7.25 -2.87
N ILE A 209 -8.31 7.36 -4.12
CA ILE A 209 -7.03 7.91 -4.55
C ILE A 209 -7.30 8.86 -5.72
N ALA A 210 -6.74 10.06 -5.64
CA ALA A 210 -7.00 11.15 -6.59
C ALA A 210 -5.93 11.25 -7.69
N ASP A 211 -6.30 11.80 -8.84
CA ASP A 211 -5.37 12.31 -9.85
C ASP A 211 -5.89 13.65 -10.35
N SER A 212 -5.74 14.75 -9.61
CA SER A 212 -5.01 14.91 -8.34
C SER A 212 -5.89 15.33 -7.17
N TYR A 213 -7.17 15.61 -7.42
CA TYR A 213 -8.13 16.06 -6.43
C TYR A 213 -9.49 15.41 -6.67
N LEU A 214 -10.14 14.96 -5.59
CA LEU A 214 -11.52 14.45 -5.62
C LEU A 214 -12.37 15.16 -4.58
N LYS A 215 -13.63 15.39 -4.93
CA LYS A 215 -14.71 15.71 -3.99
C LYS A 215 -15.76 14.61 -4.07
N ILE A 216 -15.95 13.89 -2.97
CA ILE A 216 -16.69 12.62 -2.95
C ILE A 216 -18.05 12.82 -2.29
N TYR A 217 -19.07 12.21 -2.89
CA TYR A 217 -20.45 12.20 -2.42
C TYR A 217 -20.98 10.77 -2.38
N LEU A 218 -21.66 10.42 -1.29
CA LEU A 218 -22.35 9.14 -1.14
C LEU A 218 -23.83 9.40 -0.91
N ASN A 219 -24.68 8.82 -1.75
CA ASN A 219 -26.13 9.00 -1.70
C ASN A 219 -26.56 10.48 -1.72
N GLY A 220 -25.80 11.34 -2.41
CA GLY A 220 -26.02 12.77 -2.53
C GLY A 220 -25.47 13.63 -1.37
N GLY A 221 -25.04 13.01 -0.27
CA GLY A 221 -24.36 13.69 0.83
C GLY A 221 -22.86 13.84 0.56
N PHE A 222 -22.30 15.01 0.87
CA PHE A 222 -20.85 15.22 0.83
C PHE A 222 -20.16 14.34 1.88
N LEU A 223 -19.13 13.60 1.45
CA LEU A 223 -18.34 12.74 2.32
C LEU A 223 -17.05 13.45 2.75
N ASP A 224 -16.15 13.71 1.80
CA ASP A 224 -14.84 14.30 2.05
C ASP A 224 -14.18 14.70 0.71
N GLU A 225 -13.01 15.32 0.80
CA GLU A 225 -12.11 15.64 -0.30
C GLU A 225 -10.81 14.81 -0.20
N VAL A 226 -10.23 14.45 -1.34
CA VAL A 226 -8.96 13.70 -1.42
C VAL A 226 -7.99 14.48 -2.28
N ILE A 227 -6.75 14.60 -1.82
CA ILE A 227 -5.68 15.30 -2.52
C ILE A 227 -4.51 14.33 -2.70
N ASP A 228 -4.10 14.11 -3.93
CA ASP A 228 -2.83 13.47 -4.26
C ASP A 228 -1.78 14.56 -4.53
N ALA A 229 -0.92 14.78 -3.54
CA ALA A 229 0.25 15.65 -3.64
C ALA A 229 1.51 14.85 -3.33
N ARG A 230 2.43 14.77 -4.30
CA ARG A 230 3.72 14.09 -4.11
C ARG A 230 4.74 15.03 -3.50
N THR A 231 5.29 14.66 -2.35
CA THR A 231 6.34 15.41 -1.66
C THR A 231 7.31 14.47 -0.94
N LEU A 232 8.41 15.00 -0.43
CA LEU A 232 9.31 14.23 0.45
C LEU A 232 8.83 14.20 1.92
N SER A 233 7.59 14.61 2.20
CA SER A 233 7.00 14.61 3.54
C SER A 233 6.08 13.40 3.73
N LEU A 234 6.42 12.53 4.68
CA LEU A 234 5.57 11.40 5.06
C LEU A 234 4.17 11.84 5.49
N ALA A 235 4.03 13.04 6.07
CA ALA A 235 2.75 13.57 6.53
C ALA A 235 1.82 13.94 5.37
N VAL A 236 2.38 14.32 4.22
CA VAL A 236 1.61 14.61 3.00
C VAL A 236 1.39 13.32 2.21
N GLU A 237 2.43 12.48 2.09
CA GLU A 237 2.33 11.18 1.42
C GLU A 237 1.26 10.28 2.06
N SER A 238 1.13 10.29 3.40
CA SER A 238 0.15 9.48 4.11
C SER A 238 -1.31 9.86 3.83
N GLN A 239 -1.56 11.03 3.24
CA GLN A 239 -2.89 11.56 2.89
C GLN A 239 -3.31 11.25 1.45
N ARG A 240 -2.40 10.72 0.61
CA ARG A 240 -2.66 10.43 -0.81
C ARG A 240 -3.70 9.32 -1.00
N VAL A 241 -3.86 8.46 0.00
CA VAL A 241 -4.91 7.45 0.09
C VAL A 241 -5.77 7.77 1.30
N LYS A 242 -7.06 8.06 1.07
CA LYS A 242 -8.04 8.21 2.14
C LYS A 242 -8.97 7.01 2.20
N MET A 243 -9.32 6.62 3.42
CA MET A 243 -10.20 5.50 3.72
C MET A 243 -11.22 5.93 4.78
N TRP A 244 -12.47 5.52 4.60
CA TRP A 244 -13.58 5.80 5.52
C TRP A 244 -14.39 4.54 5.78
N GLU A 245 -14.88 4.41 7.00
CA GLU A 245 -15.96 3.51 7.35
C GLU A 245 -17.28 4.27 7.07
N VAL A 246 -18.13 3.76 6.19
CA VAL A 246 -19.31 4.44 5.64
C VAL A 246 -20.61 3.66 5.83
N THR A 247 -20.64 2.68 6.75
CA THR A 247 -21.80 1.79 7.01
C THR A 247 -23.08 2.58 7.24
N SER A 248 -23.03 3.62 8.07
CA SER A 248 -24.21 4.44 8.39
C SER A 248 -24.74 5.25 7.21
N LEU A 249 -23.97 5.37 6.13
CA LEU A 249 -24.32 6.11 4.91
C LEU A 249 -24.86 5.20 3.80
N ILE A 250 -24.69 3.89 3.94
CA ILE A 250 -25.16 2.88 2.99
C ILE A 250 -26.54 2.38 3.41
N LYS A 251 -27.40 2.13 2.44
CA LYS A 251 -28.73 1.55 2.65
C LYS A 251 -28.90 0.25 1.87
N PRO A 252 -29.72 -0.72 2.32
CA PRO A 252 -30.15 -1.82 1.48
C PRO A 252 -30.83 -1.31 0.20
N GLY A 253 -30.58 -1.98 -0.92
CA GLY A 253 -31.04 -1.58 -2.25
C GLY A 253 -30.09 -0.59 -2.93
N LYS A 254 -30.65 0.30 -3.75
CA LYS A 254 -29.87 1.15 -4.65
C LYS A 254 -29.17 2.30 -3.92
N ASN A 255 -27.87 2.42 -4.12
CA ASN A 255 -27.00 3.50 -3.65
C ASN A 255 -26.32 4.18 -4.85
N VAL A 256 -25.75 5.37 -4.62
CA VAL A 256 -24.94 6.07 -5.62
C VAL A 256 -23.67 6.61 -4.99
N LEU A 257 -22.54 6.37 -5.64
CA LEU A 257 -21.27 7.03 -5.38
C LEU A 257 -21.01 8.02 -6.51
N ALA A 258 -20.69 9.26 -6.15
CA ALA A 258 -20.52 10.38 -7.06
C ALA A 258 -19.24 11.13 -6.70
N VAL A 259 -18.43 11.49 -7.69
CA VAL A 259 -17.11 12.09 -7.51
C VAL A 259 -16.90 13.22 -8.51
N GLU A 260 -16.60 14.41 -8.03
CA GLU A 260 -16.05 15.47 -8.86
C GLU A 260 -14.53 15.35 -8.80
N ALA A 261 -13.88 15.17 -9.93
CA ALA A 261 -12.44 15.04 -10.03
C ALA A 261 -11.84 16.24 -10.75
N ARG A 262 -10.72 16.74 -10.21
CA ARG A 262 -9.92 17.81 -10.82
C ARG A 262 -8.46 17.40 -10.82
N ASN A 263 -7.73 17.76 -11.87
CA ASN A 263 -6.28 17.69 -11.88
C ASN A 263 -5.71 19.10 -11.93
N TYR A 264 -4.93 19.45 -10.90
CA TYR A 264 -4.30 20.76 -10.79
C TYR A 264 -2.90 20.81 -11.42
N TYR A 265 -2.37 19.67 -11.89
CA TYR A 265 -1.12 19.64 -12.64
C TYR A 265 -1.37 19.99 -14.12
N PRO A 266 -0.63 20.94 -14.69
CA PRO A 266 -0.79 21.34 -16.09
C PRO A 266 -0.72 20.16 -17.06
N GLY A 267 -1.67 20.08 -18.00
CA GLY A 267 -1.72 19.06 -19.05
C GLY A 267 -2.20 17.67 -18.60
N GLN A 268 -2.42 17.44 -17.30
CA GLN A 268 -2.83 16.13 -16.79
C GLN A 268 -4.34 15.99 -16.67
N ALA A 269 -4.84 14.78 -16.91
CA ALA A 269 -6.27 14.48 -16.85
C ALA A 269 -6.75 14.28 -15.40
N ALA A 270 -8.00 14.67 -15.13
CA ALA A 270 -8.69 14.33 -13.90
C ALA A 270 -9.06 12.85 -13.89
N GLY A 271 -8.48 12.12 -12.95
CA GLY A 271 -8.72 10.70 -12.75
C GLY A 271 -9.01 10.35 -11.31
N LEU A 272 -9.53 9.15 -11.10
CA LEU A 272 -9.80 8.61 -9.79
C LEU A 272 -9.57 7.10 -9.75
N ASN A 273 -9.25 6.61 -8.56
CA ASN A 273 -9.30 5.21 -8.21
C ASN A 273 -10.13 5.04 -6.93
N ILE A 274 -11.14 4.17 -6.98
CA ILE A 274 -12.08 3.91 -5.89
C ILE A 274 -12.13 2.42 -5.63
N TYR A 275 -12.03 2.05 -4.37
CA TYR A 275 -12.26 0.68 -3.89
C TYR A 275 -13.19 0.72 -2.69
N CYS A 276 -14.33 0.07 -2.79
CA CYS A 276 -15.29 -0.07 -1.71
C CYS A 276 -15.57 -1.55 -1.47
N GLU A 277 -15.62 -1.94 -0.20
CA GLU A 277 -15.93 -3.30 0.22
C GLU A 277 -17.01 -3.28 1.28
N ILE A 278 -18.05 -4.09 1.05
CA ILE A 278 -19.20 -4.26 1.90
C ILE A 278 -19.09 -5.66 2.51
N GLU A 279 -18.87 -5.73 3.81
CA GLU A 279 -18.69 -6.96 4.58
C GLU A 279 -20.05 -7.49 5.06
N TYR A 280 -20.26 -8.79 4.88
CA TYR A 280 -21.40 -9.56 5.37
C TYR A 280 -20.95 -10.63 6.38
N GLU A 281 -21.92 -11.36 6.92
CA GLU A 281 -21.66 -12.56 7.74
C GLU A 281 -20.73 -13.57 7.04
N LEU A 282 -19.97 -14.31 7.86
CA LEU A 282 -19.09 -15.41 7.43
C LEU A 282 -18.04 -14.99 6.38
N GLY A 283 -17.57 -13.74 6.42
CA GLY A 283 -16.48 -13.24 5.58
C GLY A 283 -16.87 -13.03 4.10
N ARG A 284 -18.16 -13.07 3.78
CA ARG A 284 -18.63 -12.72 2.42
C ARG A 284 -18.50 -11.23 2.21
N THR A 285 -18.00 -10.82 1.04
CA THR A 285 -17.86 -9.41 0.69
C THR A 285 -18.48 -9.10 -0.67
N LEU A 286 -18.98 -7.88 -0.82
CA LEU A 286 -19.36 -7.27 -2.11
C LEU A 286 -18.42 -6.10 -2.37
N LYS A 287 -17.80 -6.08 -3.54
CA LYS A 287 -16.87 -5.02 -3.94
C LYS A 287 -17.50 -4.08 -4.95
N ILE A 288 -17.33 -2.78 -4.73
CA ILE A 288 -17.67 -1.73 -5.70
C ILE A 288 -16.38 -0.99 -6.05
N VAL A 289 -15.91 -1.17 -7.28
CA VAL A 289 -14.63 -0.62 -7.75
C VAL A 289 -14.81 0.40 -8.87
N SER A 290 -13.82 1.28 -9.03
CA SER A 290 -13.63 2.08 -10.25
C SER A 290 -13.29 1.17 -11.44
N ASP A 291 -14.11 1.26 -12.48
CA ASP A 291 -14.05 0.45 -13.69
C ASP A 291 -14.75 1.18 -14.87
N ALA A 292 -14.74 0.55 -16.05
CA ALA A 292 -15.37 1.09 -17.26
C ALA A 292 -16.90 1.27 -17.19
N TYR A 293 -17.57 0.77 -16.15
CA TYR A 293 -19.03 0.88 -15.98
C TYR A 293 -19.44 2.15 -15.23
N TRP A 294 -18.49 2.95 -14.78
CA TRP A 294 -18.78 4.28 -14.27
C TRP A 294 -19.23 5.22 -15.39
N LYS A 295 -20.14 6.13 -15.05
CA LYS A 295 -20.57 7.21 -15.91
C LYS A 295 -19.75 8.46 -15.67
N THR A 296 -19.48 9.23 -16.72
CA THR A 296 -18.69 10.47 -16.64
C THR A 296 -19.21 11.57 -17.55
N SER A 297 -18.98 12.81 -17.14
CA SER A 297 -19.32 14.04 -17.87
C SER A 297 -18.34 15.16 -17.51
N VAL A 298 -18.09 16.08 -18.44
CA VAL A 298 -17.36 17.34 -18.17
C VAL A 298 -18.28 18.49 -17.75
N LYS A 299 -19.59 18.27 -17.82
CA LYS A 299 -20.61 19.27 -17.49
C LYS A 299 -21.23 18.96 -16.14
N GLU A 300 -21.19 19.93 -15.23
CA GLU A 300 -21.98 19.87 -14.01
C GLU A 300 -23.46 20.01 -14.32
N GLU A 301 -24.28 19.14 -13.71
CA GLU A 301 -25.72 19.20 -13.82
C GLU A 301 -26.33 19.24 -12.42
N PRO A 302 -27.45 19.96 -12.19
CA PRO A 302 -28.08 19.99 -10.88
C PRO A 302 -28.37 18.58 -10.36
N ASP A 303 -28.06 18.35 -9.07
CA ASP A 303 -28.35 17.11 -8.36
C ASP A 303 -27.71 15.83 -8.93
N TRP A 304 -26.67 15.94 -9.76
CA TRP A 304 -25.97 14.81 -10.39
C TRP A 304 -25.49 13.72 -9.40
N GLN A 305 -25.16 14.15 -8.17
CA GLN A 305 -24.71 13.32 -7.07
C GLN A 305 -25.83 12.53 -6.37
N LYS A 306 -27.11 12.84 -6.65
CA LYS A 306 -28.27 12.18 -6.02
C LYS A 306 -28.69 10.94 -6.80
N LEU A 307 -29.34 10.01 -6.10
CA LEU A 307 -29.79 8.73 -6.66
C LEU A 307 -30.81 8.89 -7.79
N GLY A 308 -31.66 9.92 -7.71
CA GLY A 308 -32.71 10.19 -8.69
C GLY A 308 -32.23 10.82 -10.00
N PHE A 309 -30.94 11.16 -10.12
CA PHE A 309 -30.39 11.71 -11.36
C PHE A 309 -30.24 10.64 -12.44
N PHE A 310 -30.72 10.96 -13.64
CA PHE A 310 -30.69 10.10 -14.82
C PHE A 310 -29.47 10.43 -15.69
N ASP A 311 -28.46 9.57 -15.66
CA ASP A 311 -27.17 9.75 -16.34
C ASP A 311 -27.10 9.05 -17.71
N VAL A 312 -28.25 8.86 -18.34
CA VAL A 312 -28.36 8.15 -19.63
C VAL A 312 -27.58 8.84 -20.75
N GLN A 313 -27.36 10.15 -20.64
CA GLN A 313 -26.58 10.95 -21.59
C GLN A 313 -25.08 11.01 -21.24
N TRP A 314 -24.68 10.52 -20.06
CA TRP A 314 -23.28 10.50 -19.64
C TRP A 314 -22.54 9.37 -20.36
N LEU A 315 -21.29 9.66 -20.69
CA LEU A 315 -20.40 8.70 -21.33
C LEU A 315 -19.95 7.66 -20.30
N ASN A 316 -19.47 6.52 -20.78
CA ASN A 316 -18.76 5.59 -19.90
C ASN A 316 -17.34 6.12 -19.66
N ALA A 317 -16.86 5.98 -18.43
CA ALA A 317 -15.47 6.25 -18.11
C ALA A 317 -14.56 5.22 -18.80
N VAL A 318 -13.32 5.61 -19.06
CA VAL A 318 -12.31 4.73 -19.66
C VAL A 318 -11.23 4.38 -18.64
N PRO A 319 -10.94 3.09 -18.44
CA PRO A 319 -9.77 2.67 -17.67
C PRO A 319 -8.47 3.12 -18.35
N ARG A 320 -7.50 3.55 -17.55
CA ARG A 320 -6.14 3.81 -18.00
C ARG A 320 -5.16 3.18 -17.02
N GLU A 321 -4.12 2.53 -17.54
CA GLU A 321 -3.03 2.09 -16.69
C GLU A 321 -2.20 3.30 -16.25
N ARG A 322 -1.79 3.27 -14.98
CA ARG A 322 -0.76 4.17 -14.46
C ARG A 322 0.45 3.32 -14.08
N ASP A 323 1.63 3.88 -14.25
CA ASP A 323 2.87 3.30 -13.74
C ASP A 323 2.98 3.51 -12.22
N LEU A 324 2.02 2.94 -11.49
CA LEU A 324 1.92 2.95 -10.04
C LEU A 324 1.51 1.57 -9.57
N VAL A 325 2.31 0.98 -8.69
CA VAL A 325 1.92 -0.23 -7.99
C VAL A 325 1.20 0.19 -6.71
N ILE A 326 -0.04 -0.25 -6.56
CA ILE A 326 -0.86 0.07 -5.39
C ILE A 326 -1.24 -1.25 -4.74
N THR A 327 -0.95 -1.41 -3.45
CA THR A 327 -1.37 -2.59 -2.69
C THR A 327 -2.81 -2.44 -2.22
N ALA A 328 -3.58 -3.52 -2.27
CA ALA A 328 -4.96 -3.56 -1.81
C ALA A 328 -5.06 -3.26 -0.30
N PRO A 329 -6.15 -2.63 0.16
CA PRO A 329 -6.35 -2.40 1.59
C PRO A 329 -6.67 -3.72 2.29
N ASN A 330 -6.51 -3.74 3.61
CA ASN A 330 -7.11 -4.74 4.47
C ASN A 330 -8.01 -4.04 5.49
N PHE A 331 -9.30 -3.97 5.15
CA PHE A 331 -10.27 -3.27 5.97
C PHE A 331 -10.57 -3.96 7.31
N ARG A 332 -10.29 -5.26 7.45
CA ARG A 332 -10.43 -5.97 8.73
C ARG A 332 -9.44 -5.43 9.77
N THR A 333 -8.22 -5.11 9.35
CA THR A 333 -7.16 -4.56 10.22
C THR A 333 -7.12 -3.03 10.19
N GLY A 334 -7.90 -2.39 9.31
CA GLY A 334 -7.88 -0.94 9.11
C GLY A 334 -6.70 -0.44 8.28
N ARG A 335 -5.97 -1.35 7.62
CA ARG A 335 -4.85 -0.99 6.75
C ARG A 335 -5.36 -0.44 5.41
N LYS A 336 -5.03 0.81 5.12
CA LYS A 336 -5.30 1.42 3.80
C LYS A 336 -4.40 0.82 2.72
N SER A 337 -4.75 1.07 1.47
CA SER A 337 -3.85 0.82 0.34
C SER A 337 -2.61 1.68 0.45
N ARG A 338 -1.51 1.18 -0.11
CA ARG A 338 -0.28 1.94 -0.20
C ARG A 338 0.14 2.07 -1.66
N ILE A 339 0.52 3.29 -2.03
CA ILE A 339 1.20 3.55 -3.30
C ILE A 339 2.68 3.22 -3.06
N GLU A 340 3.16 2.20 -3.76
CA GLU A 340 4.52 1.67 -3.59
C GLU A 340 5.55 2.54 -4.33
N TRP A 341 6.81 2.45 -3.90
CA TRP A 341 7.91 3.29 -4.38
C TRP A 341 8.63 2.76 -5.61
#